data_AF-A0A954B389-F1
#
_entry.id   AF-A0A954B389-F1
#
_cell.length_a   1.000
_cell.length_b   1.000
_cell.length_c   1.000
_cell.angle_alpha   90.00
_cell.angle_beta   90.00
_cell.angle_gamma   90.00
#
_symmetry.space_group_name_H-M   'P 1'
#
loop_
_entity.id
_entity.type
_entity.pdbx_description
1 polymer ?
#
loop_
_entity_poly.entity_id
_entity_poly.type
_entity_poly.pdbx_seq_one_letter_code
_entity_poly.pdbx_strand_id
1 'polypeptide(L)' 'MSQSTTLAARSGQFKIGGEFEVNRLGFGAMRVTGKGIWGPPSDKREAIAVLQRVPELGINFIDTA' A
#
# COMPACT_ATOMS: atom_id res chain seq x y z
N MET A 1 0.77 24.64 13.31
CA MET A 1 1.62 23.58 12.76
C MET A 1 0.87 22.96 11.59
N SER A 2 1.30 23.20 10.35
CA SER A 2 0.66 22.57 9.19
C SER A 2 1.02 21.08 9.22
N GLN A 3 0.08 20.21 9.59
CA GLN A 3 0.28 18.78 9.42
C GLN A 3 0.39 18.52 7.93
N SER A 4 1.59 18.16 7.46
CA SER A 4 1.78 17.73 6.08
C SER A 4 1.02 16.41 5.91
N THR A 5 -0.21 16.48 5.42
CA THR A 5 -1.06 15.32 5.15
C THR A 5 -0.33 14.42 4.15
N THR A 6 -0.11 13.15 4.52
CA THR A 6 0.48 12.15 3.61
C THR A 6 -0.39 12.00 2.37
N LEU A 7 0.20 11.57 1.26
CA LEU A 7 -0.51 11.50 -0.02
C LEU A 7 -1.78 10.65 0.08
N ALA A 8 -1.70 9.49 0.75
CA ALA A 8 -2.85 8.61 0.96
C ALA A 8 -3.91 9.23 1.88
N ALA A 9 -3.54 9.99 2.90
CA ALA A 9 -4.51 10.61 3.82
C ALA A 9 -5.38 11.68 3.12
N ARG A 10 -4.90 12.27 2.02
CA ARG A 10 -5.72 13.18 1.17
C ARG A 10 -6.93 12.48 0.53
N SER A 11 -6.94 11.14 0.48
CA SER A 11 -8.08 10.37 0.00
C SER A 11 -9.21 10.23 1.03
N GLY A 12 -9.00 10.69 2.26
CA GLY A 12 -9.91 10.48 3.39
C GLY A 12 -9.67 9.13 4.07
N GLN A 13 -10.38 8.93 5.19
CA GLN A 13 -10.23 7.76 6.05
C GLN A 13 -11.58 7.12 6.36
N PHE A 14 -11.57 5.83 6.67
CA PHE A 14 -12.74 5.09 7.14
C PHE A 14 -12.32 3.92 8.02
N LYS A 15 -13.29 3.36 8.76
CA LYS A 15 -13.04 2.21 9.64
C LYS A 15 -13.45 0.91 8.97
N ILE A 16 -12.54 -0.06 8.94
CA ILE A 16 -12.83 -1.46 8.63
C ILE A 16 -13.24 -2.16 9.94
N GLY A 17 -14.38 -2.84 9.93
CA GLY A 17 -14.92 -3.52 11.11
C GLY A 17 -15.31 -2.60 12.28
N GLY A 18 -15.34 -1.28 12.07
CA GLY A 18 -15.59 -0.29 13.13
C GLY A 18 -14.39 0.01 14.03
N GLU A 19 -13.27 -0.69 13.83
CA GLU A 19 -12.09 -0.63 14.72
C GLU A 19 -10.85 -0.07 14.00
N PHE A 20 -10.56 -0.55 12.79
CA PHE A 20 -9.32 -0.24 12.08
C PHE A 20 -9.50 0.95 11.15
N GLU A 21 -8.95 2.11 11.53
CA GLU A 21 -8.93 3.28 10.66
C GLU A 21 -7.88 3.13 9.55
N VAL A 22 -8.32 3.20 8.31
CA VAL A 22 -7.48 3.10 7.12
C VAL A 22 -7.67 4.31 6.21
N ASN A 23 -6.62 4.66 5.47
CA ASN A 23 -6.73 5.59 4.36
C ASN A 23 -7.48 4.91 3.21
N ARG A 24 -8.33 5.67 2.50
CA ARG A 24 -9.14 5.14 1.39
C ARG A 24 -8.29 4.65 0.22
N LEU A 25 -7.09 5.20 0.05
CA LEU A 25 -6.08 4.73 -0.89
C LEU A 25 -5.27 3.57 -0.28
N GLY A 26 -5.51 2.35 -0.75
CA GLY A 26 -4.76 1.14 -0.41
C GLY A 26 -3.71 0.75 -1.45
N PHE A 27 -2.99 -0.35 -1.19
CA PHE A 27 -2.03 -0.96 -2.13
C PHE A 27 -2.42 -2.40 -2.45
N GLY A 28 -2.72 -2.67 -3.72
CA GLY A 28 -2.96 -4.05 -4.20
C GLY A 28 -1.66 -4.75 -4.54
N ALA A 29 -1.41 -5.92 -3.93
CA ALA A 29 -0.12 -6.61 -3.97
C ALA A 29 -0.05 -7.79 -4.95
N MET A 30 -1.12 -8.13 -5.67
CA MET A 30 -1.15 -9.31 -6.56
C MET A 30 -0.05 -9.32 -7.64
N ARG A 31 0.46 -8.16 -8.08
CA ARG A 31 1.50 -8.06 -9.11
C ARG A 31 2.90 -7.76 -8.57
N VAL A 32 3.08 -7.85 -7.25
CA VAL A 32 4.42 -7.86 -6.64
C VAL A 32 5.15 -9.16 -6.98
N THR A 33 4.41 -10.23 -7.29
CA THR A 33 4.94 -11.52 -7.72
C THR A 33 5.33 -11.52 -9.19
N GLY A 34 5.83 -12.67 -9.68
CA GLY A 34 6.25 -12.87 -11.05
C GLY A 34 5.13 -12.90 -12.09
N LYS A 35 5.53 -13.18 -13.34
CA LYS A 35 4.60 -13.26 -14.48
C LYS A 35 3.47 -14.26 -14.19
N GLY A 36 2.25 -13.85 -14.50
CA GLY A 36 1.07 -14.68 -14.23
C GLY A 36 0.70 -14.76 -12.74
N ILE A 37 1.21 -13.84 -11.91
CA ILE A 37 0.95 -13.77 -10.46
C ILE A 37 1.66 -14.89 -9.65
N TRP A 38 2.58 -15.61 -10.29
CA TRP A 38 3.32 -16.72 -9.68
C TRP A 38 4.83 -16.53 -9.73
N GLY A 39 5.52 -17.05 -8.70
CA GLY A 39 6.98 -17.01 -8.59
C GLY A 39 7.52 -15.63 -8.19
N PRO A 40 8.86 -15.49 -8.13
CA PRO A 40 9.50 -14.21 -7.80
C PRO A 40 9.31 -13.17 -8.93
N PRO A 41 9.25 -11.87 -8.59
CA PRO A 41 9.29 -10.80 -9.60
C PRO A 41 10.58 -10.85 -10.41
N SER A 42 10.53 -10.34 -11.64
CA SER A 42 11.71 -10.24 -12.51
C SER A 42 12.81 -9.36 -11.92
N ASP A 43 12.43 -8.35 -11.13
CA ASP A 43 13.33 -7.54 -10.33
C ASP A 43 12.87 -7.52 -8.88
N LYS A 44 13.57 -8.30 -8.05
CA LYS A 44 13.29 -8.40 -6.62
C LYS A 44 13.64 -7.11 -5.87
N ARG A 45 14.67 -6.37 -6.31
CA ARG A 45 15.10 -5.15 -5.62
C ARG A 45 14.07 -4.05 -5.81
N GLU A 46 13.60 -3.87 -7.03
CA GLU A 46 12.55 -2.90 -7.33
C GLU A 46 11.22 -3.25 -6.64
N ALA A 47 10.83 -4.52 -6.62
CA ALA A 47 9.65 -4.95 -5.88
C ALA A 47 9.74 -4.59 -4.39
N ILE A 48 10.90 -4.80 -3.76
CA ILE A 48 11.13 -4.40 -2.37
C ILE A 48 11.09 -2.87 -2.21
N ALA A 49 11.72 -2.12 -3.12
CA ALA A 49 11.74 -0.66 -3.08
C ALA A 49 10.32 -0.08 -3.18
N VAL A 50 9.47 -0.63 -4.05
CA VAL A 50 8.05 -0.25 -4.16
C VAL A 50 7.32 -0.53 -2.84
N LEU A 51 7.49 -1.70 -2.25
CA LEU A 51 6.85 -2.06 -0.97
C LEU A 51 7.30 -1.15 0.17
N GLN A 52 8.57 -0.77 0.22
CA GLN A 52 9.10 0.17 1.22
C GLN A 52 8.46 1.57 1.08
N ARG A 53 8.11 1.98 -0.15
CA ARG A 53 7.48 3.28 -0.40
C ARG A 53 6.03 3.37 0.07
N VAL A 54 5.32 2.24 0.20
CA VAL A 54 3.90 2.17 0.59
C VAL A 54 3.61 2.93 1.90
N PRO A 55 4.26 2.61 3.04
CA PRO A 55 4.01 3.32 4.30
C PRO A 55 4.46 4.78 4.27
N GLU A 56 5.50 5.13 3.51
CA GLU A 56 5.97 6.51 3.38
C GLU A 56 4.94 7.41 2.68
N LEU A 57 4.13 6.85 1.79
CA LEU A 57 2.99 7.55 1.16
C LEU A 57 1.77 7.62 2.08
N GLY A 58 1.84 7.00 3.25
CA GLY A 58 0.74 6.88 4.21
C GLY A 58 -0.24 5.76 3.88
N ILE A 59 0.07 4.84 2.96
CA ILE A 59 -0.82 3.70 2.70
C ILE A 59 -0.66 2.71 3.85
N ASN A 60 -1.78 2.37 4.50
CA ASN A 60 -1.83 1.48 5.66
C ASN A 60 -2.79 0.29 5.48
N PHE A 61 -3.30 0.09 4.27
CA PHE A 61 -4.12 -1.05 3.90
C PHE A 61 -3.53 -1.70 2.65
N ILE A 62 -3.16 -2.98 2.77
CA ILE A 62 -2.58 -3.78 1.68
C ILE A 62 -3.55 -4.92 1.37
N ASP A 63 -3.98 -5.00 0.11
CA ASP A 63 -4.86 -6.05 -0.40
C ASP A 63 -4.04 -7.13 -1.12
N THR A 64 -4.24 -8.39 -0.73
CA THR A 64 -3.53 -9.55 -1.28
C THR A 64 -4.41 -10.81 -1.20
N ALA A 65 -3.96 -11.90 -1.81
CA ALA A 65 -4.68 -13.18 -1.90
C ALA A 65 -4.02 -14.28 -1.05
#